data_AF-X6PWR3-F1
#
_entry.id   AF-X6PWR3-F1
#
_cell.length_a   1.000
_cell.length_b   1.000
_cell.length_c   1.000
_cell.angle_alpha   90.00
_cell.angle_beta   90.00
_cell.angle_gamma   90.00
#
_symmetry.space_group_name_H-M   'P 1'
#
loop_
_entity.id
_entity.type
_entity.pdbx_description
1 polymer ?
#
loop_
_entity_poly.entity_id
_entity_poly.type
_entity_poly.pdbx_seq_one_letter_code
_entity_poly.pdbx_strand_id
1 'polypeptide(L)'
;MRTAGLLSIEWEITDQHLPMPHLVATACAAFVEEVERRGLVIRSGPTPTVLHGLRLVQVTGKVGKPADAAEEPCPPHTLRRCPACGVHIYDLTDVEGADK
;
A
#
# COMPACT_ATOMS: atom_id res chain seq x y z
N MET A 1 16.94 -3.37 10.63
CA MET A 1 15.48 -3.64 10.56
C MET A 1 14.74 -2.31 10.70
N ARG A 2 14.10 -1.83 9.62
CA ARG A 2 13.28 -0.60 9.66
C ARG A 2 12.00 -0.96 10.43
N THR A 3 11.81 -0.39 11.61
CA THR A 3 10.72 -0.71 12.53
C THR A 3 9.38 -0.41 11.86
N ALA A 4 8.62 -1.46 11.53
CA ALA A 4 7.20 -1.33 11.24
C ALA A 4 6.48 -1.01 12.56
N GLY A 5 5.81 0.14 12.61
CA GLY A 5 4.97 0.54 13.73
C GLY A 5 3.53 0.04 13.55
N LEU A 6 2.80 -0.11 14.64
CA LEU A 6 1.36 -0.30 14.60
C LEU A 6 0.70 1.08 14.62
N LEU A 7 -0.15 1.36 13.62
CA LEU A 7 -1.05 2.52 13.63
C LEU A 7 -2.46 2.06 13.96
N SER A 8 -3.17 2.85 14.75
CA SER A 8 -4.59 2.69 15.04
C SER A 8 -5.27 4.04 14.88
N ILE A 9 -6.45 4.05 14.25
CA ILE A 9 -7.37 5.18 14.28
C ILE A 9 -8.74 4.74 14.79
N GLU A 10 -9.50 5.69 15.31
CA GLU A 10 -10.89 5.50 15.72
C GLU A 10 -11.77 6.38 14.84
N TRP A 11 -12.84 5.79 14.31
CA TRP A 11 -13.79 6.48 13.45
C TRP A 11 -15.19 6.43 14.06
N GLU A 12 -15.75 7.60 14.34
CA GLU A 12 -17.10 7.74 14.91
C GLU A 12 -18.19 7.39 13.89
N ILE A 13 -19.12 6.53 14.29
CA ILE A 13 -20.33 6.21 13.53
C ILE A 13 -21.37 7.29 13.85
N THR A 14 -21.29 8.40 13.13
CA THR A 14 -22.22 9.53 13.26
C THR A 14 -23.50 9.31 12.44
N ASP A 15 -23.38 8.80 11.22
CA ASP A 15 -24.52 8.52 10.34
C ASP A 15 -25.09 7.12 10.56
N GLN A 16 -26.35 7.06 10.97
CA GLN A 16 -27.08 5.81 11.21
C GLN A 16 -27.78 5.26 9.96
N HIS A 17 -27.81 6.01 8.86
CA HIS A 17 -28.49 5.62 7.63
C HIS A 17 -27.59 4.80 6.70
N LEU A 18 -26.28 4.82 6.93
CA LEU A 18 -25.32 4.04 6.17
C LEU A 18 -25.24 2.59 6.69
N PRO A 19 -25.31 1.58 5.81
CA PRO A 19 -25.05 0.21 6.20
C PRO A 19 -23.65 0.03 6.78
N MET A 20 -23.48 -0.88 7.75
CA MET A 20 -22.19 -1.16 8.40
C MET A 20 -21.01 -1.33 7.43
N PRO A 21 -21.13 -2.04 6.28
CA PRO A 21 -20.03 -2.15 5.32
C PRO A 21 -19.54 -0.80 4.77
N HIS A 22 -20.45 0.17 4.57
CA HIS A 22 -20.08 1.51 4.09
C HIS A 22 -19.35 2.28 5.19
N LEU A 23 -19.82 2.20 6.43
CA LEU A 23 -19.16 2.81 7.59
C LEU A 23 -17.74 2.27 7.79
N VAL A 24 -17.56 0.95 7.64
CA VAL A 24 -16.24 0.30 7.70
C VAL A 24 -15.34 0.76 6.55
N ALA A 25 -15.87 0.85 5.32
CA ALA A 25 -15.11 1.35 4.19
C ALA A 25 -14.62 2.79 4.40
N THR A 26 -15.49 3.68 4.92
CA THR A 26 -15.12 5.06 5.26
C THR A 26 -14.03 5.11 6.33
N ALA A 27 -14.14 4.30 7.39
CA ALA A 27 -13.12 4.22 8.42
C ALA A 27 -11.77 3.71 7.86
N CYS A 28 -11.79 2.73 6.94
CA CYS A 28 -10.58 2.28 6.26
C CYS A 28 -9.98 3.34 5.34
N ALA A 29 -10.79 4.14 4.63
CA ALA A 29 -10.31 5.25 3.82
C ALA A 29 -9.61 6.31 4.69
N ALA A 30 -10.23 6.70 5.81
CA ALA A 30 -9.64 7.62 6.77
C ALA A 30 -8.31 7.10 7.34
N PHE A 31 -8.16 5.79 7.53
CA PHE A 31 -6.89 5.19 7.94
C PHE A 31 -5.81 5.38 6.87
N VAL A 32 -6.15 5.16 5.59
CA VAL A 32 -5.21 5.34 4.47
C VAL A 32 -4.78 6.81 4.37
N GLU A 33 -5.73 7.75 4.43
CA GLU A 33 -5.44 9.19 4.43
C GLU A 33 -4.51 9.59 5.59
N GLU A 34 -4.73 9.03 6.78
CA GLU A 34 -3.87 9.29 7.94
C GLU A 34 -2.45 8.72 7.77
N VAL A 35 -2.32 7.56 7.12
CA VAL A 35 -1.01 6.98 6.76
C VAL A 35 -0.27 7.89 5.78
N GLU A 36 -0.96 8.35 4.73
CA GLU A 36 -0.40 9.25 3.71
C GLU A 36 0.00 10.60 4.31
N ARG A 37 -0.87 11.19 5.14
CA ARG A 37 -0.61 12.45 5.85
C ARG A 37 0.62 12.37 6.75
N ARG A 38 0.93 11.19 7.29
CA ARG A 38 2.14 10.93 8.10
C ARG A 38 3.38 10.59 7.27
N GLY A 39 3.26 10.54 5.95
CA GLY A 39 4.34 10.13 5.04
C GLY A 39 4.79 8.69 5.30
N LEU A 40 3.86 7.82 5.69
CA LEU A 40 4.10 6.41 5.98
C LEU A 40 3.61 5.54 4.83
N VAL A 41 4.02 4.27 4.83
CA VAL A 41 3.53 3.26 3.88
C VAL A 41 2.89 2.10 4.63
N ILE A 42 1.82 1.56 4.07
CA ILE A 42 1.10 0.40 4.60
C ILE A 42 1.92 -0.87 4.35
N ARG A 43 2.16 -1.68 5.39
CA ARG A 43 2.90 -2.95 5.33
C ARG A 43 1.99 -4.17 5.48
N SER A 44 0.80 -3.99 6.06
CA SER A 44 -0.27 -4.98 6.09
C SER A 44 -1.60 -4.28 5.87
N GLY A 45 -2.55 -4.91 5.18
CA GLY A 45 -3.87 -4.33 4.94
C GLY A 45 -4.57 -3.86 6.23
N PRO A 46 -5.44 -2.85 6.14
CA PRO A 46 -6.19 -2.35 7.28
C PRO A 46 -7.06 -3.45 7.88
N THR A 47 -7.07 -3.55 9.21
CA THR A 47 -7.88 -4.49 9.98
C THR A 47 -8.91 -3.70 10.77
N PRO A 48 -10.16 -3.60 10.28
CA PRO A 48 -11.23 -2.92 10.98
C PRO A 48 -11.88 -3.79 12.07
N THR A 49 -12.20 -3.19 13.20
CA THR A 49 -12.94 -3.77 14.32
C THR A 49 -14.11 -2.85 14.65
N VAL A 50 -15.34 -3.37 14.59
CA VAL A 50 -16.54 -2.60 14.93
C VAL A 50 -16.82 -2.71 16.43
N LEU A 51 -16.83 -1.57 17.11
CA LEU A 51 -17.15 -1.46 18.53
C LEU A 51 -18.57 -0.89 18.67
N HIS A 52 -19.57 -1.75 18.46
CA HIS A 52 -20.99 -1.35 18.43
C HIS A 52 -21.44 -0.58 19.67
N GLY A 53 -21.04 -1.01 20.87
CA GLY A 53 -21.42 -0.36 22.12
C GLY A 53 -20.88 1.06 22.28
N LEU A 54 -19.81 1.40 21.55
CA LEU A 54 -19.20 2.74 21.54
C LEU A 54 -19.54 3.52 20.27
N ARG A 55 -20.28 2.93 19.33
CA ARG A 55 -20.54 3.48 18.00
C ARG A 55 -19.25 3.92 17.28
N LEU A 56 -18.24 3.08 17.34
CA LEU A 56 -16.92 3.33 16.74
C LEU A 56 -16.51 2.19 15.81
N VAL A 57 -15.74 2.53 14.77
CA VAL A 57 -14.93 1.57 14.02
C VAL A 57 -13.47 1.88 14.32
N GLN A 58 -12.77 0.93 14.93
CA GLN A 58 -11.33 1.02 15.13
C GLN A 58 -10.65 0.38 13.93
N VAL A 59 -9.68 1.07 13.30
CA VAL A 59 -8.91 0.51 12.20
C VAL A 59 -7.44 0.46 12.59
N THR A 60 -6.85 -0.73 12.49
CA THR A 60 -5.45 -0.98 12.82
C THR A 60 -4.68 -1.46 11.60
N GLY A 61 -3.39 -1.19 11.54
CA GLY A 61 -2.54 -1.71 10.47
C GLY A 61 -1.05 -1.50 10.76
N LYS A 62 -0.21 -2.40 10.22
CA LYS A 62 1.24 -2.23 10.28
C LYS A 62 1.65 -1.21 9.23
N VAL A 63 2.37 -0.19 9.68
CA VAL A 63 2.88 0.91 8.85
C VAL A 63 4.38 0.99 9.02
N GLY A 64 5.07 1.59 8.06
CA GLY A 64 6.50 1.85 8.20
C GLY A 64 6.90 3.11 7.48
N LYS A 65 8.13 3.56 7.71
CA LYS A 65 8.70 4.60 6.86
C LYS A 65 8.82 4.07 5.43
N PRO A 66 8.65 4.96 4.42
CA PRO A 66 9.09 4.64 3.07
C PRO A 66 10.56 4.22 3.13
N ALA A 67 10.95 3.33 2.23
CA ALA A 67 12.35 2.98 2.14
C ALA A 67 13.13 4.25 1.78
N ASP A 68 14.16 4.60 2.57
CA ASP A 68 15.16 5.62 2.20
C ASP A 68 16.08 5.05 1.12
N ALA A 69 15.47 4.59 0.04
CA ALA A 69 16.13 4.30 -1.20
C ALA A 69 15.43 5.25 -2.16
N ALA A 70 16.13 6.34 -2.52
CA ALA A 70 16.09 6.73 -3.91
C ALA A 70 16.28 5.41 -4.67
N GLU A 71 15.23 4.94 -5.32
CA GLU A 71 15.35 3.86 -6.29
C GLU A 71 16.44 4.37 -7.23
N GLU A 72 17.66 3.81 -7.12
CA GLU A 72 18.68 4.09 -8.12
C GLU A 72 17.98 3.81 -9.45
N PRO A 73 17.95 4.77 -10.39
CA PRO A 73 17.25 4.57 -11.64
C PRO A 73 17.76 3.25 -12.19
N CYS A 74 16.86 2.25 -12.24
CA CYS A 74 17.19 0.93 -12.72
C CYS A 74 17.90 1.15 -14.06
N PRO A 75 19.17 0.74 -14.20
CA PRO A 75 19.89 1.01 -15.44
C PRO A 75 19.03 0.44 -16.55
N PRO A 76 18.68 1.23 -17.59
CA PRO A 76 17.74 0.80 -18.61
C PRO A 76 18.20 -0.56 -19.10
N HIS A 77 17.33 -1.56 -18.94
CA HIS A 77 17.55 -2.95 -19.34
C HIS A 77 18.42 -2.97 -20.59
N THR A 78 19.55 -3.66 -20.55
CA THR A 78 20.57 -3.57 -21.61
C THR A 78 19.95 -3.95 -22.96
N LEU A 79 19.50 -2.93 -23.69
CA LEU A 79 18.84 -3.06 -24.97
C LEU A 79 19.82 -3.72 -25.93
N ARG A 80 19.63 -5.02 -26.20
CA ARG A 80 20.38 -5.68 -27.28
C ARG A 80 19.84 -5.15 -28.60
N ARG A 81 20.69 -4.45 -29.35
CA ARG A 81 20.39 -4.05 -30.74
C ARG A 81 20.68 -5.23 -31.66
N CYS A 82 19.81 -5.47 -32.63
CA CYS A 82 20.08 -6.44 -33.69
C CYS A 82 21.33 -6.01 -34.47
N PRO A 83 22.38 -6.85 -34.61
CA PRO A 83 23.60 -6.47 -35.33
C PRO A 83 23.40 -6.34 -36.85
N ALA A 84 22.29 -6.85 -37.39
CA ALA A 84 22.01 -6.81 -38.83
C ALA A 84 21.21 -5.56 -39.26
N CYS A 85 20.32 -5.03 -38.42
CA CYS A 85 19.44 -3.91 -38.77
C CYS A 85 19.37 -2.78 -37.74
N GLY A 86 20.05 -2.93 -36.58
CA GLY A 86 20.15 -1.89 -35.55
C GLY A 86 18.89 -1.65 -34.70
N VAL A 87 17.79 -2.33 -35.00
CA VAL A 87 16.51 -2.18 -34.27
C VAL A 87 16.64 -2.70 -32.84
N HIS A 88 15.97 -2.02 -31.91
CA HIS A 88 15.91 -2.37 -30.49
C HIS A 88 15.04 -3.62 -30.28
N ILE A 89 15.62 -4.67 -29.68
CA ILE A 89 14.89 -5.87 -29.29
C ILE A 89 14.54 -5.73 -27.81
N TYR A 90 13.25 -5.65 -27.50
CA TYR A 90 12.75 -5.77 -26.14
C TYR A 90 12.67 -7.25 -25.80
N ASP A 91 13.31 -7.68 -24.71
CA ASP A 91 13.20 -9.08 -24.29
C ASP A 91 11.81 -9.31 -23.69
N LEU A 92 11.09 -10.31 -24.19
CA LEU A 92 9.74 -10.64 -23.70
C LEU A 92 9.77 -11.63 -22.52
N THR A 93 10.96 -11.96 -21.99
CA THR A 93 11.13 -12.74 -20.76
C THR A 93 11.11 -11.90 -19.48
N ASP A 94 10.57 -10.68 -19.51
CA ASP A 94 10.16 -9.96 -18.29
C ASP A 94 8.77 -10.41 -17.77
N VAL A 95 8.39 -11.66 -18.07
CA VAL A 95 7.23 -12.34 -17.49
C VAL A 95 7.70 -13.70 -16.96
N GLU A 96 7.49 -13.88 -15.65
CA GLU A 96 7.62 -15.10 -14.84
C GLU A 96 9.01 -15.57 -14.38
N GLY A 97 9.17 -15.59 -13.05
CA GLY A 97 9.68 -16.80 -12.39
C GLY A 97 10.98 -16.64 -11.62
N ALA A 98 10.87 -16.70 -10.30
CA ALA A 98 11.94 -16.95 -9.36
C ALA A 98 12.69 -18.27 -9.65
N ASP A 99 14.00 -18.31 -9.40
CA ASP A 99 14.58 -19.31 -8.48
C ASP A 99 15.99 -18.91 -8.01
N LYS A 100 16.18 -19.12 -6.70
CA LYS A 100 17.39 -19.02 -5.84
C LYS A 100 17.85 -17.67 -5.30
#